data_AF-A0A059ASW5-F1
#
_entry.id   AF-A0A059ASW5-F1
#
_cell.length_a   1.000
_cell.length_b   1.000
_cell.length_c   1.000
_cell.angle_alpha   90.00
_cell.angle_beta   90.00
_cell.angle_gamma   90.00
#
_symmetry.space_group_name_H-M   'P 1'
#
loop_
_entity.id
_entity.type
_entity.pdbx_description
1 polymer ?
#
loop_
_entity_poly.entity_id
_entity_poly.type
_entity_poly.pdbx_seq_one_letter_code
_entity_poly.pdbx_strand_id
1 'polypeptide(L)' 'IKLNYPGEYLTSFSGHFESYRRQIMVRSLTFQSNERTYGPVGQEIRNYFYFPSIGKKIVGFHGRSRRWVDSLGAHFKP' A
#
# COMPACT_ATOMS: atom_id res chain seq x y z
N ILE A 1 2.67 7.88 8.55
CA ILE A 1 3.97 7.61 7.88
C ILE A 1 4.57 8.96 7.54
N LYS A 2 5.77 9.27 8.03
CA LYS A 2 6.48 10.53 7.74
C LYS A 2 7.82 10.17 7.10
N LEU A 3 8.01 10.62 5.85
CA LEU A 3 9.21 10.36 5.07
C LEU A 3 10.23 11.48 5.28
N ASN A 4 11.52 11.15 5.18
CA ASN A 4 12.59 12.14 5.08
C ASN A 4 12.68 12.75 3.67
N TYR A 5 11.69 13.56 3.31
CA TYR A 5 11.65 14.23 2.00
C TYR A 5 12.79 15.27 1.86
N PRO A 6 13.46 15.39 0.68
CA PRO A 6 13.17 14.68 -0.58
C PRO A 6 13.92 13.36 -0.78
N GLY A 7 14.85 12.99 0.10
CA GLY A 7 15.72 11.81 -0.04
C GLY A 7 14.99 10.47 0.07
N GLU A 8 13.96 10.42 0.92
CA GLU A 8 13.14 9.24 1.13
C GLU A 8 11.81 9.34 0.38
N TYR A 9 11.48 8.29 -0.37
CA TYR A 9 10.26 8.18 -1.16
C TYR A 9 9.76 6.74 -1.27
N LEU A 10 8.44 6.59 -1.42
CA LEU A 10 7.81 5.28 -1.54
C LEU A 10 8.12 4.64 -2.91
N THR A 11 8.34 3.33 -2.88
CA THR A 11 8.71 2.51 -4.05
C THR A 11 7.75 1.35 -4.24
N SER A 12 7.20 0.80 -3.17
CA SER A 12 6.25 -0.31 -3.20
C SER A 12 5.33 -0.30 -1.98
N PHE A 13 4.32 -1.16 -2.01
CA PHE A 13 3.49 -1.47 -0.85
C PHE A 13 3.01 -2.92 -0.91
N SER A 14 2.78 -3.51 0.24
CA SER A 14 2.16 -4.82 0.42
C SER A 14 1.04 -4.71 1.44
N GLY A 15 0.31 -5.81 1.63
CA GLY A 15 -0.71 -5.84 2.65
C GLY A 15 -1.46 -7.15 2.67
N HIS A 16 -2.52 -7.16 3.46
CA HIS A 16 -3.46 -8.27 3.50
C HIS A 16 -4.87 -7.80 3.18
N PHE A 17 -5.67 -8.66 2.57
CA PHE A 17 -7.07 -8.40 2.29
C PHE A 17 -7.95 -9.61 2.57
N GLU A 18 -9.23 -9.30 2.77
CA GLU A 18 -10.29 -10.27 2.91
C GLU A 18 -11.35 -10.02 1.83
N SER A 19 -11.91 -11.11 1.29
CA SER A 19 -13.16 -11.05 0.55
C SER A 19 -14.26 -11.69 1.39
N TYR A 20 -15.26 -10.92 1.79
CA TYR A 20 -16.41 -11.39 2.55
C TYR A 20 -17.70 -10.80 2.00
N ARG A 21 -18.72 -11.64 1.76
CA ARG A 21 -20.02 -11.23 1.20
C ARG A 21 -19.91 -10.28 -0.02
N ARG A 22 -19.00 -10.62 -0.95
CA ARG A 22 -18.69 -9.84 -2.17
C ARG A 22 -18.10 -8.44 -1.93
N GLN A 23 -17.55 -8.19 -0.74
CA GLN A 23 -16.81 -6.98 -0.40
C GLN A 23 -15.34 -7.33 -0.20
N ILE A 24 -14.45 -6.57 -0.83
CA ILE A 24 -13.01 -6.65 -0.61
C ILE A 24 -12.64 -5.64 0.46
N MET A 25 -11.88 -6.06 1.45
CA MET A 25 -11.47 -5.24 2.57
C MET A 25 -9.97 -5.38 2.75
N VAL A 26 -9.23 -4.31 2.51
CA VAL A 26 -7.82 -4.25 2.89
C VAL A 26 -7.74 -4.24 4.42
N ARG A 27 -7.07 -5.26 4.96
CA ARG A 27 -6.91 -5.54 6.40
C ARG A 27 -5.64 -4.94 6.97
N SER A 28 -4.58 -4.91 6.17
CA SER A 28 -3.34 -4.24 6.51
C SER A 28 -2.64 -3.66 5.30
N LEU A 29 -1.82 -2.64 5.54
CA LEU A 29 -0.90 -2.06 4.56
C LEU A 29 0.49 -1.92 5.17
N THR A 30 1.49 -2.29 4.40
CA THR A 30 2.90 -2.08 4.66
C THR A 30 3.47 -1.32 3.48
N PHE A 31 4.08 -0.16 3.73
CA PHE A 31 4.68 0.67 2.69
C PHE A 31 6.18 0.54 2.73
N GLN A 32 6.81 0.48 1.57
CA GLN A 32 8.27 0.42 1.46
C GLN A 32 8.77 1.66 0.74
N SER A 33 9.77 2.30 1.34
CA SER A 33 10.55 3.37 0.73
C SER A 33 11.86 2.84 0.16
N ASN A 34 12.63 3.72 -0.48
CA ASN A 34 14.01 3.44 -0.87
C ASN A 34 14.96 3.28 0.35
N GLU A 35 14.52 3.59 1.56
CA GLU A 35 15.35 3.52 2.78
C GLU A 35 14.86 2.48 3.79
N ARG A 36 13.54 2.37 3.98
CA ARG A 36 12.96 1.55 5.05
C ARG A 36 11.51 1.15 4.79
N THR A 37 11.02 0.26 5.64
CA THR A 37 9.64 -0.24 5.61
C THR A 37 8.82 0.38 6.73
N TYR A 38 7.55 0.68 6.43
CA TYR A 38 6.57 1.25 7.36
C TYR A 38 5.35 0.34 7.49
N GLY A 39 5.04 -0.04 8.72
CA GLY A 39 3.88 -0.88 9.04
C GLY A 39 4.29 -2.23 9.62
N PRO A 40 3.36 -3.21 9.64
CA PRO A 40 2.02 -3.12 9.06
C PRO A 40 1.11 -2.12 9.81
N VAL A 41 0.26 -1.42 9.07
CA VAL A 41 -0.87 -0.67 9.61
C VAL A 41 -2.12 -1.51 9.42
N GLY A 42 -2.72 -1.98 10.52
CA GLY A 42 -3.87 -2.90 10.50
C GLY A 42 -3.48 -4.31 10.96
N GLN A 43 -4.26 -5.31 10.56
CA GLN A 43 -4.05 -6.72 10.94
C GLN A 43 -3.71 -7.57 9.73
N GLU A 44 -2.58 -8.27 9.79
CA GLU A 44 -2.12 -9.20 8.76
C GLU A 44 -2.87 -10.52 8.85
N ILE A 45 -4.07 -10.57 8.25
CA ILE A 45 -4.95 -11.74 8.30
C ILE A 45 -5.42 -12.05 6.88
N ARG A 46 -5.47 -13.35 6.56
CA ARG A 46 -5.97 -13.93 5.31
C ARG A 46 -5.02 -13.75 4.13
N ASN A 47 -5.44 -13.05 3.07
CA ASN A 47 -4.77 -13.11 1.78
C ASN A 47 -3.72 -12.00 1.67
N TYR A 48 -2.48 -12.37 1.43
CA TYR A 48 -1.40 -11.42 1.17
C TYR A 48 -1.49 -10.86 -0.26
N PHE A 49 -1.11 -9.59 -0.42
CA PHE A 49 -0.86 -8.99 -1.72
C PHE A 49 0.41 -8.12 -1.67
N TYR A 50 1.02 -7.95 -2.84
CA TYR A 50 2.22 -7.14 -3.01
C TYR A 50 2.17 -6.38 -4.33
N PHE A 51 2.43 -5.08 -4.26
CA PHE A 51 2.67 -4.24 -5.41
C PHE A 51 4.19 -4.06 -5.57
N PRO A 52 4.81 -4.64 -6.61
CA PRO A 52 6.26 -4.64 -6.75
C PRO A 52 6.83 -3.24 -7.00
N SER A 53 8.03 -3.01 -6.44
CA SER A 53 8.82 -1.85 -6.82
C SER A 53 9.27 -1.99 -8.27
N ILE A 54 8.95 -0.99 -9.08
CA ILE A 54 9.36 -0.91 -10.49
C ILE A 54 10.56 0.01 -10.70
N GLY A 55 11.34 0.28 -9.63
CA GLY A 55 12.45 1.23 -9.65
C GLY A 55 12.03 2.70 -9.78
N LYS A 56 10.71 2.98 -9.72
CA LYS A 56 10.15 4.33 -9.84
C LYS A 56 9.59 4.82 -8.50
N LYS A 57 9.60 6.14 -8.34
CA LYS A 57 9.01 6.81 -7.18
C LYS A 57 7.48 6.83 -7.31
N ILE A 58 6.80 6.36 -6.27
CA ILE A 58 5.36 6.57 -6.10
C ILE A 58 5.14 8.04 -5.74
N VAL A 59 4.30 8.73 -6.51
CA VAL A 59 3.98 10.16 -6.35
C VAL A 59 2.53 10.41 -5.96
N GLY A 60 1.70 9.36 -5.96
CA GLY A 60 0.31 9.45 -5.57
C GLY A 60 -0.35 8.07 -5.55
N PHE A 61 -1.55 8.02 -5.01
CA PHE A 61 -2.37 6.81 -4.95
C PHE A 61 -3.75 7.08 -5.51
N HIS A 62 -4.38 6.04 -6.04
CA HIS A 62 -5.80 6.03 -6.41
C HIS A 62 -6.45 4.77 -5.85
N GLY A 63 -7.78 4.76 -5.74
CA GLY A 63 -8.47 3.60 -5.19
C GLY A 63 -9.95 3.84 -4.98
N ARG A 64 -10.58 2.88 -4.31
CA ARG A 64 -11.99 2.95 -3.89
C ARG A 64 -12.09 2.65 -2.40
N SER A 65 -12.89 3.44 -1.70
CA SER A 65 -13.23 3.19 -0.32
C SER A 65 -14.74 3.31 -0.09
N ARG A 66 -15.21 2.59 0.93
CA ARG A 66 -16.54 2.72 1.52
C ARG A 66 -16.39 2.70 3.04
N ARG A 67 -16.88 1.64 3.70
CA ARG A 67 -16.59 1.35 5.10
C ARG A 67 -15.12 0.94 5.30
N TRP A 68 -14.52 0.35 4.27
CA TRP A 68 -13.12 -0.10 4.23
C TRP A 68 -12.46 0.39 2.95
N VAL A 69 -11.13 0.30 2.88
CA VAL A 69 -10.42 0.42 1.60
C VAL A 69 -10.68 -0.86 0.81
N ASP A 70 -11.31 -0.71 -0.36
CA ASP A 70 -11.67 -1.83 -1.23
C ASP A 70 -10.59 -2.11 -2.28
N SER A 71 -9.90 -1.06 -2.74
CA SER A 71 -8.80 -1.16 -3.71
C SER A 71 -7.82 -0.01 -3.54
N LEU A 72 -6.54 -0.27 -3.86
CA LEU A 72 -5.46 0.68 -3.80
C LEU A 72 -4.52 0.45 -5.00
N GLY A 73 -4.19 1.54 -5.70
CA GLY A 73 -3.22 1.60 -6.78
C GLY A 73 -2.33 2.82 -6.63
N ALA A 74 -1.25 2.89 -7.42
CA ALA A 74 -0.24 3.94 -7.33
C ALA A 74 0.01 4.65 -8.67
N HIS A 75 0.37 5.92 -8.58
CA HIS A 75 0.92 6.71 -9.68
C HIS A 75 2.43 6.85 -9.52
N PHE A 76 3.16 6.74 -10.63
CA PHE A 76 4.62 6.77 -10.65
C PHE A 76 5.11 8.04 -11.34
N LYS A 77 6.22 8.60 -10.85
CA LYS A 77 6.98 9.58 -11.62
C LYS A 77 7.58 8.87 -12.86
N PRO A 78 7.57 9.51 -14.05
CA PRO A 78 8.25 9.00 -15.24
C PRO A 78 9.68 8.55 -14.93
#